data_AF-A0A2H0V676-F1
#
_entry.id   AF-A0A2H0V676-F1
#
_cell.length_a   1.000
_cell.length_b   1.000
_cell.length_c   1.000
_cell.angle_alpha   90.00
_cell.angle_beta   90.00
_cell.angle_gamma   90.00
#
_symmetry.space_group_name_H-M   'P 1'
#
loop_
_entity.id
_entity.type
_entity.pdbx_description
1 polymer ?
#
loop_
_entity_poly.entity_id
_entity_poly.type
_entity_poly.pdbx_seq_one_letter_code
_entity_poly.pdbx_strand_id
1 'polypeptide(L)'
;MNYELVNLAKQDFGSVENFEQEINKTFGWSLEEFKSRILYNSLANQKLGEIYSKDQNNLDQAKVKAEDILTQLKSGADFATLAKQNSDDPGSAESGGNLGWFGRGIMVKEFEDAAFALEPGQLSDIIQTDYGYHILYLEDKTEATDETDEEVNVSHILISPETFQSVLDKAVEEAKVIKFIKI
;
A
#
# COMPACT_ATOMS: atom_id res chain seq x y z
N MET A 1 -22.30 22.35 -10.69
CA MET A 1 -21.06 21.99 -11.41
C MET A 1 -19.99 21.72 -10.36
N ASN A 2 -19.35 20.54 -10.35
CA ASN A 2 -18.34 20.21 -9.33
C ASN A 2 -17.18 21.23 -9.40
N TYR A 3 -16.81 21.81 -8.26
CA TYR A 3 -15.91 22.97 -8.18
C TYR A 3 -14.51 22.66 -8.74
N GLU A 4 -14.03 21.42 -8.55
CA GLU A 4 -12.74 20.95 -9.05
C GLU A 4 -12.68 20.89 -10.58
N LEU A 5 -13.77 20.46 -11.21
CA LEU A 5 -13.89 20.35 -12.66
C LEU A 5 -13.81 21.72 -13.36
N VAL A 6 -14.37 22.74 -12.73
CA VAL A 6 -14.32 24.13 -13.22
C VAL A 6 -12.90 24.67 -13.13
N ASN A 7 -12.17 24.33 -12.07
CA ASN A 7 -10.80 24.77 -11.90
C ASN A 7 -9.85 24.07 -12.87
N LEU A 8 -9.97 22.76 -13.05
CA LEU A 8 -9.21 21.99 -14.03
C LEU A 8 -9.44 22.52 -15.45
N ALA A 9 -10.71 22.73 -15.83
CA ALA A 9 -11.05 23.26 -17.15
C ALA A 9 -10.46 24.66 -17.40
N LYS A 10 -10.46 25.53 -16.38
CA LYS A 10 -9.84 26.86 -16.50
C LYS A 10 -8.32 26.80 -16.55
N GLN A 11 -7.71 25.88 -15.81
CA GLN A 11 -6.25 25.75 -15.73
C GLN A 11 -5.66 25.18 -17.03
N ASP A 12 -6.23 24.09 -17.54
CA ASP A 12 -5.63 23.34 -18.65
C ASP A 12 -6.21 23.74 -20.02
N PHE A 13 -7.44 24.26 -20.05
CA PHE A 13 -8.15 24.62 -21.29
C PHE A 13 -8.52 26.10 -21.38
N GLY A 14 -8.17 26.90 -20.35
CA GLY A 14 -8.41 28.35 -20.29
C GLY A 14 -9.86 28.75 -20.03
N SER A 15 -10.84 27.89 -20.34
CA SER A 15 -12.25 28.09 -20.04
C SER A 15 -13.01 26.78 -20.01
N VAL A 16 -14.20 26.79 -19.41
CA VAL A 16 -15.09 25.62 -19.41
C VAL A 16 -15.56 25.32 -20.85
N GLU A 17 -15.89 26.33 -21.64
CA GLU A 17 -16.35 26.14 -23.03
C GLU A 17 -15.29 25.49 -23.92
N ASN A 18 -14.02 25.86 -23.78
CA ASN A 18 -12.94 25.21 -24.52
C ASN A 18 -12.78 23.73 -24.13
N PHE A 19 -12.93 23.43 -22.84
CA PHE A 19 -12.91 22.06 -22.36
C PHE A 19 -14.08 21.23 -22.91
N GLU A 20 -15.29 21.79 -22.93
CA GLU A 20 -16.45 21.15 -23.54
C GLU A 20 -16.26 20.88 -25.03
N GLN A 21 -15.68 21.84 -25.76
CA GLN A 21 -15.37 21.68 -27.18
C GLN A 21 -14.35 20.58 -27.41
N GLU A 22 -13.28 20.51 -26.61
CA GLU A 22 -12.30 19.44 -26.73
C GLU A 22 -12.89 18.08 -26.36
N ILE A 23 -13.74 17.97 -25.32
CA ILE A 23 -14.48 16.73 -25.02
C ILE A 23 -15.33 16.29 -26.21
N ASN A 24 -16.09 17.21 -26.79
CA ASN A 24 -16.96 16.90 -27.93
C ASN A 24 -16.14 16.48 -29.15
N LYS A 25 -15.04 17.17 -29.41
CA LYS A 25 -14.14 16.87 -30.53
C LYS A 25 -13.39 15.54 -30.38
N THR A 26 -12.92 15.23 -29.17
CA THR A 26 -12.16 14.00 -28.90
C THR A 26 -13.05 12.77 -28.76
N PHE A 27 -14.19 12.90 -28.09
CA PHE A 27 -15.04 11.76 -27.70
C PHE A 27 -16.42 11.76 -28.36
N GLY A 28 -16.83 12.86 -28.99
CA GLY A 28 -18.20 13.02 -29.51
C GLY A 28 -19.25 13.23 -28.43
N TRP A 29 -18.84 13.46 -27.18
CA TRP A 29 -19.73 13.51 -26.01
C TRP A 29 -20.07 14.94 -25.61
N SER A 30 -21.22 15.11 -24.97
CA SER A 30 -21.51 16.31 -24.19
C SER A 30 -20.73 16.30 -22.86
N LEU A 31 -20.60 17.46 -22.22
CA LEU A 31 -19.97 17.55 -20.90
C LEU A 31 -20.69 16.69 -19.85
N GLU A 32 -22.01 16.57 -19.93
CA GLU A 32 -22.80 15.73 -19.02
C GLU A 32 -22.58 14.24 -19.27
N GLU A 33 -22.43 13.81 -20.52
CA GLU A 33 -22.06 12.44 -20.84
C GLU A 33 -20.62 12.12 -20.42
N PHE A 34 -19.69 13.06 -20.59
CA PHE A 34 -18.32 12.90 -20.11
C PHE A 34 -18.25 12.83 -18.59
N LYS A 35 -19.01 13.67 -17.88
CA LYS A 35 -19.16 13.57 -16.41
C LYS A 35 -19.73 12.22 -16.01
N SER A 36 -20.83 11.79 -16.63
CA SER A 36 -21.50 10.49 -16.38
C SER A 36 -20.58 9.30 -16.61
N ARG A 37 -19.87 9.28 -17.75
CA ARG A 37 -19.12 8.10 -18.20
C ARG A 37 -17.74 8.00 -17.57
N ILE A 38 -17.05 9.13 -17.39
CA ILE A 38 -15.65 9.17 -16.97
C ILE A 38 -15.54 9.71 -15.55
N LEU A 39 -16.11 10.89 -15.31
CA LEU A 39 -15.73 11.71 -14.16
C LEU A 39 -16.43 11.29 -12.86
N TYR A 40 -17.70 10.89 -12.93
CA TYR A 40 -18.41 10.32 -11.78
C TYR A 40 -17.88 8.93 -11.43
N ASN A 41 -17.51 8.10 -12.40
CA ASN A 41 -16.88 6.80 -12.11
C ASN A 41 -15.49 6.97 -11.50
N SER A 42 -14.66 7.87 -12.03
CA SER A 42 -13.32 8.14 -11.49
C SER A 42 -13.39 8.75 -10.09
N LEU A 43 -14.24 9.77 -9.86
CA LEU A 43 -14.42 10.37 -8.54
C LEU A 43 -15.10 9.43 -7.55
N ALA A 44 -16.06 8.60 -8.00
CA ALA A 44 -16.67 7.58 -7.15
C ALA A 44 -15.63 6.52 -6.75
N ASN A 45 -14.82 6.03 -7.69
CA ASN A 45 -13.75 5.08 -7.37
C ASN A 45 -12.70 5.68 -6.45
N GLN A 46 -12.33 6.95 -6.63
CA GLN A 46 -11.41 7.64 -5.73
C GLN A 46 -12.01 7.77 -4.32
N LYS A 47 -13.24 8.28 -4.20
CA LYS A 47 -13.91 8.44 -2.90
C LYS A 47 -14.20 7.10 -2.24
N LEU A 48 -14.59 6.08 -3.00
CA LEU A 48 -14.74 4.71 -2.51
C LEU A 48 -13.40 4.15 -2.07
N GLY A 49 -12.32 4.46 -2.77
CA GLY A 49 -10.96 4.16 -2.35
C GLY A 49 -10.61 4.77 -1.00
N GLU A 50 -10.84 6.07 -0.84
CA GLU A 50 -10.60 6.77 0.43
C GLU A 50 -11.46 6.24 1.58
N ILE A 51 -12.73 5.87 1.31
CA ILE A 51 -13.63 5.30 2.30
C ILE A 51 -13.19 3.87 2.67
N TYR A 52 -12.84 3.05 1.68
CA TYR A 52 -12.43 1.66 1.85
C TYR A 52 -11.09 1.55 2.61
N SER A 53 -10.12 2.41 2.28
CA SER A 53 -8.84 2.49 3.01
C SER A 53 -9.00 2.98 4.45
N LYS A 54 -10.11 3.64 4.78
CA LYS A 54 -10.46 4.06 6.14
C LYS A 54 -11.40 3.08 6.86
N ASP A 55 -11.91 2.06 6.16
CA ASP A 55 -12.76 1.03 6.74
C ASP A 55 -11.93 0.12 7.64
N GLN A 56 -12.28 0.10 8.93
CA GLN A 56 -11.59 -0.68 9.96
C GLN A 56 -11.59 -2.17 9.64
N ASN A 57 -12.61 -2.69 8.94
CA ASN A 57 -12.67 -4.12 8.60
C ASN A 57 -11.49 -4.57 7.71
N ASN A 58 -10.94 -3.69 6.88
CA ASN A 58 -9.80 -4.02 6.01
C ASN A 58 -8.48 -4.00 6.80
N LEU A 59 -8.35 -3.06 7.73
CA LEU A 59 -7.25 -3.06 8.70
C LEU A 59 -7.31 -4.30 9.59
N ASP A 60 -8.51 -4.77 9.93
CA ASP A 60 -8.71 -6.00 10.70
C ASP A 60 -8.25 -7.24 9.93
N GLN A 61 -8.51 -7.32 8.62
CA GLN A 61 -8.06 -8.46 7.80
C GLN A 61 -6.53 -8.55 7.68
N ALA A 62 -5.87 -7.43 7.40
CA ALA A 62 -4.40 -7.39 7.34
C ALA A 62 -3.79 -7.73 8.70
N LYS A 63 -4.39 -7.28 9.79
CA LYS A 63 -3.99 -7.65 11.14
C LYS A 63 -4.13 -9.14 11.39
N VAL A 64 -5.28 -9.74 11.04
CA VAL A 64 -5.51 -11.18 11.19
C VAL A 64 -4.48 -12.00 10.40
N LYS A 65 -4.14 -11.57 9.18
CA LYS A 65 -3.08 -12.22 8.38
C LYS A 65 -1.71 -12.09 9.06
N ALA A 66 -1.37 -10.93 9.62
CA ALA A 66 -0.14 -10.74 10.37
C ALA A 66 -0.10 -11.62 11.66
N GLU A 67 -1.23 -11.75 12.37
CA GLU A 67 -1.36 -12.61 13.55
C GLU A 67 -1.14 -14.09 13.21
N ASP A 68 -1.67 -14.56 12.09
CA ASP A 68 -1.45 -15.92 11.60
C ASP A 68 0.03 -16.16 11.27
N ILE A 69 0.67 -15.25 10.52
CA ILE A 69 2.10 -15.35 10.17
C ILE A 69 2.96 -15.35 11.44
N LEU A 70 2.69 -14.46 12.40
CA LEU A 70 3.43 -14.43 13.67
C LEU A 70 3.26 -15.75 14.44
N THR A 71 2.07 -16.35 14.40
CA THR A 71 1.82 -17.66 15.03
C THR A 71 2.64 -18.77 14.37
N GLN A 72 2.74 -18.77 13.04
CA GLN A 72 3.57 -19.72 12.30
C GLN A 72 5.05 -19.54 12.62
N LEU A 73 5.54 -18.29 12.66
CA LEU A 73 6.92 -17.95 13.03
C LEU A 73 7.25 -18.42 14.46
N LYS A 74 6.38 -18.12 15.43
CA LYS A 74 6.52 -18.59 16.83
C LYS A 74 6.47 -20.12 16.94
N SER A 75 5.90 -20.80 15.95
CA SER A 75 5.87 -22.27 15.85
C SER A 75 7.10 -22.86 15.14
N GLY A 76 8.08 -22.03 14.74
CA GLY A 76 9.33 -22.46 14.13
C GLY A 76 9.34 -22.48 12.59
N ALA A 77 8.37 -21.82 11.94
CA ALA A 77 8.43 -21.62 10.50
C ALA A 77 9.64 -20.74 10.11
N ASP A 78 10.20 -20.96 8.93
CA ASP A 78 11.32 -20.19 8.40
C ASP A 78 10.86 -18.78 7.98
N PHE A 79 11.55 -17.76 8.52
CA PHE A 79 11.18 -16.37 8.30
C PHE A 79 11.28 -15.95 6.83
N ALA A 80 12.40 -16.28 6.18
CA ALA A 80 12.66 -15.90 4.80
C ALA A 80 11.63 -16.53 3.83
N THR A 81 11.20 -17.76 4.13
CA THR A 81 10.15 -18.45 3.36
C THR A 81 8.81 -17.75 3.51
N LEU A 82 8.39 -17.41 4.73
CA LEU A 82 7.13 -16.69 4.96
C LEU A 82 7.16 -15.28 4.39
N ALA A 83 8.30 -14.59 4.46
CA ALA A 83 8.49 -13.28 3.85
C ALA A 83 8.30 -13.32 2.33
N LYS A 84 8.94 -14.27 1.63
CA LYS A 84 8.77 -14.45 0.17
C LYS A 84 7.34 -14.73 -0.24
N GLN A 85 6.60 -15.47 0.58
CA GLN A 85 5.25 -15.89 0.25
C GLN A 85 4.19 -14.85 0.58
N ASN A 86 4.43 -14.02 1.60
CA ASN A 86 3.36 -13.23 2.21
C ASN A 86 3.64 -11.74 2.29
N SER A 87 4.91 -11.31 2.23
CA SER A 87 5.28 -9.90 2.40
C SER A 87 4.87 -9.10 1.17
N ASP A 88 4.19 -7.98 1.41
CA ASP A 88 3.78 -7.01 0.40
C ASP A 88 4.87 -5.96 0.13
N ASP A 89 6.05 -6.06 0.76
CA ASP A 89 7.20 -5.20 0.45
C ASP A 89 7.97 -5.71 -0.78
N PRO A 90 7.85 -5.06 -1.95
CA PRO A 90 8.52 -5.51 -3.18
C PRO A 90 10.04 -5.38 -3.10
N GLY A 91 10.58 -4.53 -2.21
CA GLY A 91 12.01 -4.30 -2.09
C GLY A 91 12.76 -5.45 -1.42
N SER A 92 12.10 -6.16 -0.50
CA SER A 92 12.76 -7.18 0.33
C SER A 92 12.10 -8.56 0.28
N ALA A 93 10.82 -8.68 -0.12
CA ALA A 93 10.08 -9.95 -0.08
C ALA A 93 10.83 -11.09 -0.79
N GLU A 94 11.27 -10.86 -2.03
CA GLU A 94 12.02 -11.85 -2.83
C GLU A 94 13.37 -12.23 -2.21
N SER A 95 13.91 -11.37 -1.35
CA SER A 95 15.15 -11.58 -0.60
C SER A 95 14.88 -12.08 0.83
N GLY A 96 13.69 -12.62 1.10
CA GLY A 96 13.34 -13.16 2.42
C GLY A 96 13.05 -12.10 3.48
N GLY A 97 12.69 -10.88 3.06
CA GLY A 97 12.42 -9.77 3.96
C GLY A 97 13.66 -8.99 4.39
N ASN A 98 14.85 -9.36 3.91
CA ASN A 98 16.11 -8.74 4.34
C ASN A 98 16.20 -7.26 3.90
N LEU A 99 16.35 -6.36 4.87
CA LEU A 99 16.55 -4.92 4.66
C LEU A 99 18.02 -4.49 4.78
N GLY A 100 18.88 -5.37 5.29
CA GLY A 100 20.27 -5.08 5.58
C GLY A 100 20.47 -4.22 6.82
N TRP A 101 21.66 -3.65 6.93
CA TRP A 101 22.08 -2.80 8.04
C TRP A 101 21.53 -1.38 7.90
N PHE A 102 20.98 -0.83 8.98
CA PHE A 102 20.62 0.58 9.06
C PHE A 102 20.77 1.13 10.48
N GLY A 103 21.10 2.43 10.55
CA GLY A 103 21.11 3.21 11.77
C GLY A 103 19.79 3.92 12.05
N ARG A 104 19.74 4.69 13.14
CA ARG A 104 18.56 5.48 13.53
C ARG A 104 18.26 6.62 12.55
N GLY A 105 16.99 6.99 12.42
CA GLY A 105 16.47 8.01 11.52
C GLY A 105 16.27 7.56 10.07
N ILE A 106 16.48 6.28 9.77
CA ILE A 106 16.34 5.73 8.41
C ILE A 106 14.92 5.18 8.17
N MET A 107 14.33 4.56 9.20
CA MET A 107 13.01 3.93 9.13
C MET A 107 11.94 4.80 9.81
N VAL A 108 10.66 4.49 9.57
CA VAL A 108 9.56 5.12 10.33
C VAL A 108 9.66 4.78 11.81
N LYS A 109 9.24 5.71 12.66
CA LYS A 109 9.51 5.69 14.10
C LYS A 109 9.08 4.39 14.77
N GLU A 110 7.88 3.91 14.49
CA GLU A 110 7.32 2.71 15.12
C GLU A 110 8.11 1.45 14.75
N PHE A 111 8.56 1.37 13.49
CA PHE A 111 9.41 0.27 13.00
C PHE A 111 10.79 0.32 13.65
N GLU A 112 11.39 1.50 13.66
CA GLU A 112 12.72 1.72 14.22
C GLU A 112 12.76 1.42 15.72
N ASP A 113 11.83 1.98 16.48
CA ASP A 113 11.74 1.77 17.94
C ASP A 113 11.64 0.27 18.25
N ALA A 114 10.88 -0.49 17.46
CA ALA A 114 10.76 -1.93 17.60
C ALA A 114 12.06 -2.67 17.20
N ALA A 115 12.65 -2.34 16.05
CA ALA A 115 13.88 -2.97 15.57
C ALA A 115 15.04 -2.84 16.56
N PHE A 116 15.26 -1.64 17.09
CA PHE A 116 16.35 -1.36 18.02
C PHE A 116 16.13 -1.92 19.43
N ALA A 117 14.89 -2.27 19.79
CA ALA A 117 14.53 -2.90 21.06
C ALA A 117 14.68 -4.43 21.06
N LEU A 118 14.94 -5.03 19.90
CA LEU A 118 15.17 -6.47 19.79
C LEU A 118 16.63 -6.84 20.11
N GLU A 119 16.82 -8.08 20.53
CA GLU A 119 18.13 -8.73 20.60
C GLU A 119 18.36 -9.63 19.36
N PRO A 120 19.61 -9.84 18.92
CA PRO A 120 19.90 -10.71 17.77
C PRO A 120 19.26 -12.10 17.91
N GLY A 121 18.60 -12.55 16.84
CA GLY A 121 17.81 -13.78 16.80
C GLY A 121 16.38 -13.66 17.34
N GLN A 122 15.93 -12.47 17.73
CA GLN A 122 14.60 -12.24 18.27
C GLN A 122 13.59 -11.83 17.20
N LEU A 123 12.36 -12.31 17.37
CA LEU A 123 11.17 -11.85 16.64
C LEU A 123 10.45 -10.73 17.41
N SER A 124 9.96 -9.71 16.70
CA SER A 124 9.04 -8.72 17.28
C SER A 124 7.63 -9.27 17.44
N ASP A 125 6.81 -8.53 18.20
CA ASP A 125 5.36 -8.58 18.02
C ASP A 125 4.94 -7.80 16.76
N ILE A 126 3.64 -7.71 16.48
CA ILE A 126 3.13 -6.99 15.31
C ILE A 126 3.27 -5.49 15.53
N ILE A 127 3.96 -4.82 14.61
CA ILE A 127 4.19 -3.38 14.63
C ILE A 127 3.28 -2.73 13.58
N GLN A 128 2.47 -1.77 13.98
CA GLN A 128 1.60 -1.03 13.06
C GLN A 128 2.27 0.27 12.62
N THR A 129 2.30 0.52 11.32
CA THR A 129 2.74 1.79 10.72
C THR A 129 1.74 2.24 9.65
N ASP A 130 1.98 3.39 9.04
CA ASP A 130 1.17 3.90 7.92
C ASP A 130 1.19 2.99 6.69
N TYR A 131 2.17 2.07 6.58
CA TYR A 131 2.27 1.11 5.49
C TYR A 131 1.48 -0.18 5.74
N GLY A 132 1.10 -0.46 6.99
CA GLY A 132 0.44 -1.71 7.38
C GLY A 132 1.04 -2.33 8.64
N TYR A 133 1.03 -3.65 8.69
CA TYR A 133 1.51 -4.42 9.84
C TYR A 133 2.83 -5.10 9.51
N HIS A 134 3.80 -4.95 10.41
CA HIS A 134 5.16 -5.44 10.24
C HIS A 134 5.47 -6.49 11.30
N ILE A 135 6.20 -7.52 10.91
CA ILE A 135 6.83 -8.47 11.83
C ILE A 135 8.32 -8.45 11.53
N LEU A 136 9.13 -8.21 12.54
CA LEU A 136 10.57 -8.03 12.42
C LEU A 136 11.29 -9.25 12.97
N TYR A 137 12.42 -9.57 12.36
CA TYR A 137 13.42 -10.49 12.86
C TYR A 137 14.76 -9.77 12.86
N LEU A 138 15.36 -9.63 14.04
CA LEU A 138 16.68 -9.01 14.15
C LEU A 138 17.76 -10.06 13.87
N GLU A 139 18.46 -9.91 12.76
CA GLU A 139 19.55 -10.80 12.36
C GLU A 139 20.78 -10.56 13.24
N ASP A 140 21.15 -9.29 13.38
CA ASP A 140 22.37 -8.88 14.08
C ASP A 140 22.33 -7.40 14.48
N LYS A 141 23.21 -6.99 15.38
CA LYS A 141 23.30 -5.65 15.93
C LYS A 141 24.75 -5.27 16.22
N THR A 142 25.18 -4.07 15.85
CA THR A 142 26.56 -3.64 16.08
C THR A 142 26.83 -3.39 17.57
N GLU A 143 28.03 -3.76 18.04
CA GLU A 143 28.52 -3.31 19.35
C GLU A 143 28.92 -1.82 19.26
N ALA A 144 27.95 -0.94 19.51
CA ALA A 144 28.16 0.51 19.45
C ALA A 144 28.60 1.08 20.81
N THR A 145 29.54 2.03 20.80
CA THR A 145 29.98 2.73 22.02
C THR A 145 29.12 3.95 22.35
N ASP A 146 28.32 4.42 21.40
CA ASP A 146 27.35 5.51 21.52
C ASP A 146 26.13 5.22 20.61
N GLU A 147 24.96 5.80 20.92
CA GLU A 147 23.69 5.52 20.22
C GLU A 147 23.74 5.92 18.73
N THR A 148 24.63 6.85 18.36
CA THR A 148 24.77 7.32 16.96
C THR A 148 25.51 6.34 16.05
N ASP A 149 26.24 5.39 16.63
CA ASP A 149 27.01 4.38 15.90
C ASP A 149 26.29 3.01 15.89
N GLU A 150 25.08 2.95 16.45
CA GLU A 150 24.27 1.74 16.55
C GLU A 150 23.55 1.47 15.22
N GLU A 151 23.88 0.35 14.59
CA GLU A 151 23.19 -0.19 13.42
C GLU A 151 22.59 -1.57 13.73
N VAL A 152 21.45 -1.86 13.10
CA VAL A 152 20.74 -3.14 13.19
C VAL A 152 20.59 -3.74 11.81
N ASN A 153 20.73 -5.07 11.71
CA ASN A 153 20.43 -5.83 10.52
C ASN A 153 19.09 -6.55 10.70
N VAL A 154 18.09 -6.19 9.91
CA VAL A 154 16.70 -6.64 10.12
C VAL A 154 16.14 -7.27 8.87
N SER A 155 15.43 -8.38 9.07
CA SER A 155 14.49 -8.93 8.10
C SER A 155 13.06 -8.60 8.53
N HIS A 156 12.16 -8.27 7.59
CA HIS A 156 10.77 -7.94 7.91
C HIS A 156 9.75 -8.62 6.98
N ILE A 157 8.53 -8.75 7.49
CA ILE A 157 7.34 -9.12 6.70
C ILE A 157 6.34 -7.97 6.83
N LEU A 158 6.00 -7.33 5.72
CA LEU A 158 4.97 -6.31 5.64
C LEU A 158 3.66 -6.93 5.16
N ILE A 159 2.58 -6.71 5.89
CA ILE A 159 1.21 -6.99 5.45
C ILE A 159 0.48 -5.67 5.31
N SER A 160 0.22 -5.28 4.07
CA SER A 160 -0.51 -4.06 3.73
C SER A 160 -2.02 -4.32 3.80
N PRO A 161 -2.83 -3.35 4.27
CA PRO A 161 -4.27 -3.44 4.10
C PRO A 161 -4.62 -3.49 2.60
N GLU A 162 -5.64 -4.26 2.25
CA GLU A 162 -6.10 -4.28 0.86
C GLU A 162 -6.52 -2.88 0.43
N THR A 163 -6.08 -2.49 -0.77
CA THR A 163 -6.55 -1.25 -1.37
C THR A 163 -7.87 -1.52 -2.08
N PHE A 164 -8.71 -0.48 -2.18
CA PHE A 164 -9.91 -0.57 -3.00
C PHE A 164 -9.59 -0.95 -4.45
N GLN A 165 -8.48 -0.46 -4.99
CA GLN A 165 -8.07 -0.80 -6.35
C GLN A 165 -7.76 -2.30 -6.48
N SER A 166 -7.02 -2.90 -5.55
CA SER A 166 -6.77 -4.35 -5.57
C SER A 166 -8.05 -5.17 -5.44
N VAL A 167 -9.02 -4.70 -4.65
CA VAL A 167 -10.33 -5.36 -4.49
C VAL A 167 -11.15 -5.23 -5.76
N LEU A 168 -11.15 -4.06 -6.38
CA LEU A 168 -11.81 -3.82 -7.65
C LEU A 168 -11.21 -4.69 -8.77
N ASP A 169 -9.90 -4.79 -8.84
CA ASP A 169 -9.20 -5.60 -9.85
C ASP A 169 -9.54 -7.09 -9.70
N LYS A 170 -9.50 -7.62 -8.47
CA LYS A 170 -9.94 -8.99 -8.16
C LYS A 170 -11.41 -9.21 -8.55
N ALA A 171 -12.30 -8.30 -8.17
CA ALA A 171 -13.72 -8.40 -8.50
C ALA A 171 -13.98 -8.39 -10.02
N VAL A 172 -13.22 -7.59 -10.77
CA VAL A 172 -13.29 -7.53 -12.24
C VAL A 172 -12.78 -8.84 -12.87
N GLU A 173 -11.69 -9.41 -12.35
CA GLU A 173 -11.14 -10.69 -12.80
C GLU A 173 -12.12 -11.85 -12.51
N GLU A 174 -12.64 -11.92 -11.29
CA GLU A 174 -13.61 -12.94 -10.84
C GLU A 174 -14.93 -12.87 -11.61
N ALA A 175 -15.40 -11.66 -11.91
CA ALA A 175 -16.59 -11.45 -12.72
C ALA A 175 -16.40 -11.89 -14.19
N LYS A 176 -15.19 -12.34 -14.58
CA LYS A 176 -14.82 -12.78 -15.94
C LYS A 176 -15.32 -11.78 -16.99
N VAL A 177 -15.17 -10.48 -16.72
CA VAL A 177 -15.67 -9.43 -17.60
C VAL A 177 -14.89 -9.50 -18.91
N ILE A 178 -15.47 -10.13 -19.92
CA ILE A 178 -14.94 -10.12 -21.28
C ILE A 178 -15.07 -8.68 -21.80
N LYS A 179 -13.95 -7.96 -21.92
CA LYS A 179 -13.90 -6.67 -22.63
C LYS A 179 -14.30 -6.89 -24.08
N PHE A 180 -15.55 -6.57 -24.44
CA PHE A 180 -15.97 -6.40 -25.82
C PHE A 180 -15.40 -5.08 -26.36
N ILE A 181 -14.09 -5.03 -26.59
CA ILE A 181 -13.52 -4.03 -27.49
C ILE A 181 -13.10 -4.79 -28.75
N LYS A 182 -14.01 -4.81 -29.74
CA LYS A 182 -13.61 -5.01 -31.13
C LYS A 182 -12.86 -3.74 -31.55
N ILE A 183 -11.57 -3.88 -31.81
CA ILE A 183 -10.82 -2.93 -32.65
C ILE A 183 -11.21 -3.22 -34.11
#